data_AF-A0A9E0GR64-F1
#
_entry.id   AF-A0A9E0GR64-F1
#
_cell.length_a   1.000
_cell.length_b   1.000
_cell.length_c   1.000
_cell.angle_alpha   90.00
_cell.angle_beta   90.00
_cell.angle_gamma   90.00
#
_symmetry.space_group_name_H-M   'P 1'
#
loop_
_entity.id
_entity.type
_entity.pdbx_description
1 polymer ?
#
loop_
_entity_poly.entity_id
_entity_poly.type
_entity_poly.pdbx_seq_one_letter_code
_entity_poly.pdbx_strand_id
1 'polypeptide(L)'
;MLRAEKKIIFVLVALSAFLFCVKASNAEESLPPVLSISPREMNLGSIASGEAAFGLFTLKNMGSGNLSWSVKCPEGWRPPAGTDTSTSLRKKTDYLRVEILSFPLNEQLAEAQHSVEMKLETEDQTLICRKKLSEGAHKEAIKITSEGGNRTIFVTFFLSSVQEEALLNLNPTKLDMGSVLPGRTASRRVTLTNKGKEMLNWSVAVEKSKRDENTAEFKKGRYISFLSDEITEEGAYAVPAHLKEMMELAGRWTDNEGYPSGAEGENTMTLRFSGTGIVLYLLTCPDADSVGLYLDERPVTVGNCSEVIEKRNGELPVAAGLADAAHVLTIVSKDSRVIFEGVKIMGKKISRAPAGSIVIIPTAGTTLTQTNYLQVTFAGGELAPGYYGGNIVFTANNKQTIVELFAEVLPDNITKLTDIYRFSSADDYLYTAKPQEDVAKLGRGNYKKEGIAFRLYAPETPGTTPFYRWYNTWKRAHFYHHEQSGGGKNLQGYVFEGAIGNIATSKLTNSKELYRWYNPSSGRYFYTTDTRAANIKKRGYRFEGIAGYVK
;
A
#
# COMPACT_ATOMS: atom_id res chain seq x y z
N MET A 1 -53.02 40.67 32.44
CA MET A 1 -54.14 39.84 31.93
C MET A 1 -54.04 38.47 32.58
N LEU A 2 -55.16 37.95 33.12
CA LEU A 2 -55.40 36.61 33.72
C LEU A 2 -54.44 36.15 34.86
N ARG A 3 -54.91 35.80 36.08
CA ARG A 3 -55.75 34.65 36.53
C ARG A 3 -55.09 33.29 36.23
N ALA A 4 -54.63 32.52 37.23
CA ALA A 4 -55.38 31.74 38.27
C ALA A 4 -55.81 30.34 37.74
N GLU A 5 -55.86 29.23 38.50
CA GLU A 5 -55.54 28.92 39.92
C GLU A 5 -55.46 27.38 40.19
N LYS A 6 -54.70 26.99 41.23
CA LYS A 6 -54.90 25.90 42.24
C LYS A 6 -55.65 24.57 41.95
N LYS A 7 -55.15 23.48 42.59
CA LYS A 7 -55.80 22.65 43.67
C LYS A 7 -54.73 21.71 44.33
N ILE A 8 -54.53 21.53 45.66
CA ILE A 8 -55.37 21.23 46.87
C ILE A 8 -55.54 19.70 47.09
N ILE A 9 -55.28 19.03 48.25
CA ILE A 9 -54.57 19.32 49.54
C ILE A 9 -54.42 18.00 50.37
N PHE A 10 -53.64 17.95 51.49
CA PHE A 10 -53.68 17.06 52.72
C PHE A 10 -52.22 16.79 53.23
N VAL A 11 -51.67 17.23 54.38
CA VAL A 11 -52.01 17.22 55.85
C VAL A 11 -52.02 15.77 56.42
N LEU A 12 -51.28 15.33 57.47
CA LEU A 12 -51.23 15.75 58.89
C LEU A 12 -50.00 15.20 59.71
N VAL A 13 -49.40 16.04 60.57
CA VAL A 13 -48.89 15.88 61.98
C VAL A 13 -48.67 14.43 62.54
N ALA A 14 -47.54 14.04 63.17
CA ALA A 14 -47.08 14.31 64.57
C ALA A 14 -45.69 13.64 64.87
N LEU A 15 -44.96 13.70 66.02
CA LEU A 15 -45.05 14.46 67.30
C LEU A 15 -43.64 14.71 67.98
N SER A 16 -43.36 14.21 69.20
CA SER A 16 -42.29 14.62 70.16
C SER A 16 -41.61 13.46 70.94
N ALA A 17 -40.32 13.60 71.32
CA ALA A 17 -39.83 13.51 72.73
C ALA A 17 -38.28 13.54 72.88
N PHE A 18 -37.76 14.53 73.62
CA PHE A 18 -36.52 14.49 74.43
C PHE A 18 -36.91 13.94 75.84
N LEU A 19 -36.09 13.40 76.75
CA LEU A 19 -34.64 13.37 76.95
C LEU A 19 -34.32 12.23 77.96
N PHE A 20 -33.29 11.40 77.77
CA PHE A 20 -32.58 10.77 78.91
C PHE A 20 -31.13 10.43 78.54
N CYS A 21 -30.22 10.68 79.47
CA CYS A 21 -28.78 10.60 79.25
C CYS A 21 -28.26 9.17 79.42
N VAL A 22 -27.62 8.62 78.39
CA VAL A 22 -26.70 7.49 78.52
C VAL A 22 -25.33 7.97 78.04
N LYS A 23 -24.31 7.84 78.89
CA LYS A 23 -22.91 7.91 78.45
C LYS A 23 -22.63 6.67 77.59
N ALA A 24 -22.92 6.75 76.30
CA ALA A 24 -22.36 5.82 75.34
C ALA A 24 -20.84 6.00 75.37
N SER A 25 -20.12 4.97 75.81
CA SER A 25 -18.71 4.87 75.47
C SER A 25 -18.68 4.63 73.95
N ASN A 26 -18.02 5.53 73.20
CA ASN A 26 -17.59 5.20 71.85
C ASN A 26 -16.44 4.18 71.96
N ALA A 27 -16.78 2.94 72.30
CA ALA A 27 -16.11 1.83 71.67
C ALA A 27 -16.53 1.88 70.20
N GLU A 28 -15.63 2.33 69.32
CA GLU A 28 -15.79 2.01 67.90
C GLU A 28 -15.94 0.50 67.82
N GLU A 29 -17.05 0.01 67.25
CA GLU A 29 -17.19 -1.42 66.96
C GLU A 29 -16.12 -1.78 65.93
N SER A 30 -14.98 -2.25 66.44
CA SER A 30 -13.83 -2.60 65.63
C SER A 30 -14.17 -3.87 64.85
N LEU A 31 -14.81 -3.69 63.69
CA LEU A 31 -15.10 -4.76 62.74
C LEU A 31 -13.82 -5.60 62.56
N PRO A 32 -13.87 -6.94 62.70
CA PRO A 32 -12.68 -7.76 62.55
C PRO A 32 -12.05 -7.52 61.17
N PRO A 33 -10.73 -7.72 61.00
CA PRO A 33 -10.09 -7.51 59.71
C PRO A 33 -10.76 -8.37 58.64
N VAL A 34 -10.87 -7.86 57.41
CA VAL A 34 -11.54 -8.54 56.29
C VAL A 34 -10.66 -8.44 55.05
N LEU A 35 -10.17 -9.58 54.55
CA LEU A 35 -9.35 -9.60 53.34
C LEU A 35 -10.21 -9.50 52.07
N SER A 36 -10.02 -8.40 51.36
CA SER A 36 -10.44 -8.22 49.97
C SER A 36 -9.23 -8.33 49.03
N ILE A 37 -9.42 -8.94 47.86
CA ILE A 37 -8.37 -9.07 46.84
C ILE A 37 -8.96 -8.69 45.48
N SER A 38 -8.23 -7.89 44.71
CA SER A 38 -8.58 -7.48 43.35
C SER A 38 -7.37 -7.52 42.40
N PRO A 39 -7.48 -8.14 41.20
CA PRO A 39 -8.61 -8.94 40.75
C PRO A 39 -8.71 -10.28 41.52
N ARG A 40 -9.71 -11.11 41.23
CA ARG A 40 -9.76 -12.50 41.75
C ARG A 40 -9.16 -13.53 40.78
N GLU A 41 -9.04 -13.15 39.51
CA GLU A 41 -8.46 -13.94 38.45
C GLU A 41 -7.67 -13.02 37.52
N MET A 42 -6.49 -13.47 37.09
CA MET A 42 -5.62 -12.74 36.17
C MET A 42 -5.25 -13.64 34.99
N ASN A 43 -5.46 -13.17 33.77
CA ASN A 43 -4.95 -13.82 32.57
C ASN A 43 -3.59 -13.20 32.22
N LEU A 44 -2.53 -14.01 32.19
CA LEU A 44 -1.16 -13.62 31.88
C LEU A 44 -0.82 -13.74 30.39
N GLY A 45 -1.75 -14.27 29.57
CA GLY A 45 -1.56 -14.44 28.14
C GLY A 45 -0.82 -15.73 27.77
N SER A 46 -0.24 -15.73 26.56
CA SER A 46 0.68 -16.78 26.12
C SER A 46 2.06 -16.57 26.73
N ILE A 47 2.75 -17.65 27.08
CA ILE A 47 4.12 -17.65 27.60
C ILE A 47 4.92 -18.64 26.76
N ALA A 48 5.88 -18.15 25.97
CA ALA A 48 6.73 -19.01 25.17
C ALA A 48 7.85 -19.66 26.01
N SER A 49 8.49 -20.68 25.43
CA SER A 49 9.72 -21.28 25.95
C SER A 49 10.81 -20.22 26.19
N GLY A 50 11.23 -20.05 27.45
CA GLY A 50 12.23 -19.05 27.87
C GLY A 50 11.67 -17.70 28.32
N GLU A 51 10.36 -17.45 28.21
CA GLU A 51 9.72 -16.18 28.58
C GLU A 51 9.07 -16.19 29.97
N ALA A 52 8.80 -14.99 30.49
CA ALA A 52 8.04 -14.79 31.70
C ALA A 52 6.93 -13.74 31.55
N ALA A 53 5.76 -14.01 32.13
CA ALA A 53 4.65 -13.08 32.25
C ALA A 53 4.26 -12.89 33.72
N PHE A 54 3.75 -11.71 34.10
CA PHE A 54 3.40 -11.43 35.48
C PHE A 54 2.11 -10.60 35.63
N GLY A 55 1.49 -10.74 36.80
CA GLY A 55 0.31 -9.99 37.21
C GLY A 55 0.42 -9.51 38.65
N LEU A 56 -0.32 -8.45 38.98
CA LEU A 56 -0.39 -7.88 40.33
C LEU A 56 -1.78 -8.11 40.93
N PHE A 57 -1.80 -8.67 42.14
CA PHE A 57 -3.00 -8.75 42.97
C PHE A 57 -2.89 -7.70 44.07
N THR A 58 -3.89 -6.83 44.18
CA THR A 58 -4.00 -5.85 45.28
C THR A 58 -4.81 -6.48 46.41
N LEU A 59 -4.25 -6.48 47.62
CA LEU A 59 -4.87 -6.95 48.85
C LEU A 59 -5.26 -5.73 49.69
N LYS A 60 -6.45 -5.71 50.28
CA LYS A 60 -6.90 -4.63 51.17
C LYS A 60 -7.62 -5.18 52.40
N ASN A 61 -7.35 -4.59 53.56
CA ASN A 61 -8.19 -4.77 54.73
C ASN A 61 -9.44 -3.87 54.58
N MET A 62 -10.61 -4.48 54.58
CA MET A 62 -11.91 -3.79 54.56
C MET A 62 -12.56 -3.72 55.95
N GLY A 63 -11.95 -4.33 56.96
CA GLY A 63 -12.32 -4.22 58.37
C GLY A 63 -11.37 -3.27 59.11
N SER A 64 -11.46 -3.28 60.44
CA SER A 64 -10.55 -2.54 61.32
C SER A 64 -9.42 -3.43 61.85
N GLY A 65 -8.41 -2.83 62.48
CA GLY A 65 -7.25 -3.54 63.02
C GLY A 65 -6.19 -3.92 61.97
N ASN A 66 -5.19 -4.68 62.42
CA ASN A 66 -4.12 -5.19 61.55
C ASN A 66 -4.60 -6.44 60.79
N LEU A 67 -4.25 -6.54 59.51
CA LEU A 67 -4.43 -7.75 58.70
C LEU A 67 -3.06 -8.31 58.33
N SER A 68 -2.67 -9.45 58.91
CA SER A 68 -1.57 -10.26 58.37
C SER A 68 -2.11 -11.36 57.45
N TRP A 69 -1.38 -11.59 56.36
CA TRP A 69 -1.71 -12.63 55.40
C TRP A 69 -0.48 -13.47 55.05
N SER A 70 -0.74 -14.66 54.50
CA SER A 70 0.28 -15.61 54.08
C SER A 70 -0.12 -16.38 52.83
N VAL A 71 0.87 -16.78 52.04
CA VAL A 71 0.69 -17.59 50.83
C VAL A 71 1.77 -18.69 50.79
N LYS A 72 1.41 -19.85 50.26
CA LYS A 72 2.29 -21.02 50.08
C LYS A 72 2.36 -21.39 48.60
N CYS A 73 3.28 -22.29 48.22
CA CYS A 73 3.25 -22.88 46.89
C CYS A 73 1.88 -23.51 46.60
N PRO A 74 1.30 -23.28 45.41
CA PRO A 74 0.01 -23.88 45.04
C PRO A 74 0.06 -25.41 44.94
N GLU A 75 -1.12 -26.00 44.80
CA GLU A 75 -1.27 -27.45 44.76
C GLU A 75 -0.54 -28.07 43.54
N GLY A 76 0.32 -29.05 43.80
CA GLY A 76 1.18 -29.65 42.77
C GLY A 76 2.47 -28.89 42.46
N TRP A 77 2.67 -27.67 43.00
CA TRP A 77 3.93 -26.93 42.90
C TRP A 77 4.82 -27.18 44.12
N ARG A 78 6.14 -27.20 43.94
CA ARG A 78 7.12 -27.44 45.02
C ARG A 78 8.26 -26.41 44.99
N PRO A 79 8.83 -26.01 46.13
CA PRO A 79 10.04 -25.18 46.13
C PRO A 79 11.22 -25.91 45.48
N PRO A 80 12.24 -25.19 44.98
CA PRO A 80 13.48 -25.78 44.49
C PRO A 80 14.15 -26.69 45.53
N ALA A 81 14.86 -27.72 45.07
CA ALA A 81 15.62 -28.60 45.96
C ALA A 81 16.80 -27.83 46.60
N GLY A 82 16.91 -27.88 47.93
CA GLY A 82 18.00 -27.25 48.69
C GLY A 82 17.71 -25.86 49.26
N THR A 83 16.54 -25.26 49.04
CA THR A 83 16.14 -23.99 49.68
C THR A 83 15.26 -24.20 50.91
N ASP A 84 15.83 -24.04 52.10
CA ASP A 84 15.14 -24.11 53.42
C ASP A 84 14.31 -22.84 53.78
N THR A 85 14.19 -21.90 52.84
CA THR A 85 13.44 -20.65 53.05
C THR A 85 11.93 -20.89 53.10
N SER A 86 11.37 -20.76 54.30
CA SER A 86 9.94 -20.63 54.66
C SER A 86 8.91 -21.07 53.61
N THR A 87 8.24 -22.19 53.86
CA THR A 87 7.10 -22.72 53.04
C THR A 87 5.87 -21.80 52.99
N SER A 88 5.92 -20.63 53.62
CA SER A 88 4.92 -19.56 53.50
C SER A 88 5.56 -18.17 53.56
N LEU A 89 5.21 -17.32 52.61
CA LEU A 89 5.37 -15.87 52.69
C LEU A 89 4.44 -15.32 53.80
N ARG A 90 4.85 -14.32 54.59
CA ARG A 90 4.00 -13.65 55.60
C ARG A 90 4.19 -12.14 55.55
N LYS A 91 3.12 -11.36 55.36
CA LYS A 91 3.24 -9.92 55.13
C LYS A 91 2.03 -9.09 55.59
N LYS A 92 2.23 -7.77 55.65
CA LYS A 92 1.23 -6.70 55.85
C LYS A 92 1.16 -5.73 54.65
N THR A 93 1.63 -6.15 53.46
CA THR A 93 1.61 -5.30 52.25
C THR A 93 0.28 -5.42 51.52
N ASP A 94 -0.05 -4.36 50.78
CA ASP A 94 -1.29 -4.24 49.99
C ASP A 94 -1.21 -4.93 48.62
N TYR A 95 -0.16 -5.71 48.33
CA TYR A 95 -0.03 -6.42 47.06
C TYR A 95 0.76 -7.73 47.13
N LEU A 96 0.51 -8.57 46.12
CA LEU A 96 1.24 -9.79 45.76
C LEU A 96 1.46 -9.78 44.24
N ARG A 97 2.71 -9.75 43.79
CA ARG A 97 3.07 -9.97 42.38
C ARG A 97 3.21 -11.48 42.13
N VAL A 98 2.67 -11.95 41.01
CA VAL A 98 2.76 -13.35 40.57
C VAL A 98 3.41 -13.34 39.19
N GLU A 99 4.60 -13.92 39.07
CA GLU A 99 5.32 -14.13 37.81
C GLU A 99 5.34 -15.63 37.48
N ILE A 100 5.11 -15.96 36.21
CA ILE A 100 5.24 -17.31 35.65
C ILE A 100 6.35 -17.26 34.60
N LEU A 101 7.39 -18.07 34.79
CA LEU A 101 8.55 -18.23 33.90
C LEU A 101 8.55 -19.65 33.33
N SER A 102 8.60 -19.78 32.01
CA SER A 102 8.73 -21.07 31.31
C SER A 102 10.20 -21.32 30.96
N PHE A 103 10.78 -22.43 31.39
CA PHE A 103 12.14 -22.82 30.99
C PHE A 103 12.14 -23.66 29.71
N PRO A 104 13.20 -23.57 28.88
CA PRO A 104 13.34 -24.40 27.69
C PRO A 104 13.27 -25.89 27.98
N LEU A 105 12.55 -26.60 27.12
CA LEU A 105 12.58 -28.06 27.03
C LEU A 105 13.99 -28.52 26.66
N ASN A 106 14.56 -29.45 27.42
CA ASN A 106 15.85 -30.04 27.06
C ASN A 106 15.64 -31.11 25.98
N GLU A 107 15.89 -30.75 24.72
CA GLU A 107 15.75 -31.61 23.54
C GLU A 107 16.47 -32.96 23.69
N GLN A 108 17.58 -33.00 24.45
CA GLN A 108 18.37 -34.22 24.68
C GLN A 108 17.67 -35.27 25.57
N LEU A 109 16.63 -34.88 26.31
CA LEU A 109 15.93 -35.74 27.28
C LEU A 109 14.50 -36.14 26.85
N ALA A 110 14.05 -35.70 25.67
CA ALA A 110 12.70 -35.98 25.14
C ALA A 110 11.58 -35.71 26.16
N GLU A 111 11.72 -34.66 26.97
CA GLU A 111 10.67 -34.27 27.93
C GLU A 111 9.46 -33.71 27.17
N ALA A 112 8.25 -34.11 27.57
CA ALA A 112 6.99 -33.66 26.96
C ALA A 112 6.29 -32.52 27.75
N GLN A 113 7.00 -31.91 28.69
CA GLN A 113 6.45 -30.91 29.62
C GLN A 113 7.48 -29.82 29.90
N HIS A 114 7.06 -28.57 29.82
CA HIS A 114 7.85 -27.41 30.21
C HIS A 114 8.11 -27.45 31.72
N SER A 115 9.34 -27.12 32.12
CA SER A 115 9.62 -26.80 33.52
C SER A 115 9.20 -25.35 33.76
N VAL A 116 8.22 -25.13 34.63
CA VAL A 116 7.65 -23.80 34.88
C VAL A 116 7.90 -23.40 36.32
N GLU A 117 8.26 -22.14 36.51
CA GLU A 117 8.50 -21.50 37.80
C GLU A 117 7.50 -20.38 38.05
N MET A 118 6.80 -20.46 39.17
CA MET A 118 5.95 -19.42 39.71
C MET A 118 6.70 -18.70 40.83
N LYS A 119 6.92 -17.39 40.67
CA LYS A 119 7.42 -16.52 41.74
C LYS A 119 6.26 -15.74 42.34
N LEU A 120 6.15 -15.82 43.66
CA LEU A 120 5.18 -15.10 44.47
C LEU A 120 5.95 -14.04 45.25
N GLU A 121 5.71 -12.77 44.94
CA GLU A 121 6.58 -11.66 45.35
C GLU A 121 5.84 -10.58 46.13
N THR A 122 6.48 -10.13 47.19
CA THR A 122 6.18 -8.89 47.94
C THR A 122 7.46 -8.06 48.01
N GLU A 123 7.35 -6.81 48.46
CA GLU A 123 8.42 -5.82 48.52
C GLU A 123 9.79 -6.33 49.01
N ASP A 124 9.82 -7.20 50.04
CA ASP A 124 11.07 -7.71 50.65
C ASP A 124 11.23 -9.25 50.56
N GLN A 125 10.29 -9.96 49.94
CA GLN A 125 10.25 -11.44 50.02
C GLN A 125 9.67 -12.07 48.74
N THR A 126 10.41 -13.05 48.21
CA THR A 126 10.04 -13.89 47.07
C THR A 126 9.92 -15.35 47.51
N LEU A 127 8.81 -16.01 47.16
CA LEU A 127 8.64 -17.46 47.26
C LEU A 127 8.65 -18.05 45.84
N ILE A 128 9.58 -18.98 45.59
CA ILE A 128 9.75 -19.64 44.31
C ILE A 128 9.16 -21.04 44.37
N CYS A 129 8.32 -21.38 43.39
CA CYS A 129 7.64 -22.68 43.29
C CYS A 129 7.78 -23.21 41.85
N ARG A 130 8.06 -24.50 41.67
CA ARG A 130 8.23 -25.15 40.36
C ARG A 130 7.24 -26.30 40.15
N LYS A 131 6.83 -26.50 38.90
CA LYS A 131 5.95 -27.59 38.43
C LYS A 131 6.29 -27.92 36.98
N LYS A 132 6.10 -29.17 36.56
CA LYS A 132 6.13 -29.54 35.13
C LYS A 132 4.72 -29.44 34.57
N LEU A 133 4.56 -28.77 33.42
CA LEU A 133 3.28 -28.51 32.77
C LEU A 133 3.36 -28.86 31.27
N SER A 134 2.30 -29.45 30.72
CA SER A 134 2.17 -29.64 29.27
C SER A 134 1.97 -28.31 28.55
N GLU A 135 2.05 -28.30 27.23
CA GLU A 135 1.53 -27.19 26.42
C GLU A 135 0.01 -27.01 26.62
N GLY A 136 -0.50 -25.85 26.19
CA GLY A 136 -1.92 -25.51 26.24
C GLY A 136 -2.30 -24.57 27.38
N ALA A 137 -3.61 -24.44 27.61
CA ALA A 137 -4.18 -23.53 28.61
C ALA A 137 -4.12 -24.11 30.03
N HIS A 138 -3.61 -23.31 30.98
CA HIS A 138 -3.50 -23.63 32.40
C HIS A 138 -4.31 -22.65 33.26
N LYS A 139 -4.79 -23.14 34.40
CA LYS A 139 -5.45 -22.35 35.44
C LYS A 139 -4.97 -22.82 36.81
N GLU A 140 -4.21 -21.97 37.49
CA GLU A 140 -3.56 -22.31 38.77
C GLU A 140 -4.19 -21.52 39.91
N ALA A 141 -4.44 -22.21 41.04
CA ALA A 141 -5.22 -21.69 42.16
C ALA A 141 -4.30 -21.40 43.37
N ILE A 142 -4.07 -20.12 43.65
CA ILE A 142 -3.19 -19.66 44.74
C ILE A 142 -4.06 -19.37 45.97
N LYS A 143 -3.83 -20.13 47.05
CA LYS A 143 -4.58 -20.02 48.32
C LYS A 143 -3.87 -19.05 49.26
N ILE A 144 -4.55 -17.96 49.63
CA ILE A 144 -4.08 -16.92 50.55
C ILE A 144 -4.86 -17.04 51.86
N THR A 145 -4.13 -17.15 52.97
CA THR A 145 -4.69 -17.29 54.33
C THR A 145 -4.37 -16.05 55.15
N SER A 146 -5.39 -15.46 55.77
CA SER A 146 -5.25 -14.28 56.62
C SER A 146 -6.15 -14.36 57.85
N GLU A 147 -5.87 -13.52 58.84
CA GLU A 147 -6.72 -13.33 60.03
C GLU A 147 -8.13 -12.87 59.63
N GLY A 148 -8.26 -12.14 58.51
CA GLY A 148 -9.53 -11.71 57.92
C GLY A 148 -10.13 -12.67 56.89
N GLY A 149 -9.78 -13.96 56.98
CA GLY A 149 -10.34 -15.06 56.19
C GLY A 149 -9.45 -15.57 55.06
N ASN A 150 -9.85 -16.72 54.52
CA ASN A 150 -9.17 -17.37 53.39
C ASN A 150 -9.75 -16.88 52.05
N ARG A 151 -8.87 -16.68 51.06
CA ARG A 151 -9.20 -16.32 49.69
C ARG A 151 -8.38 -17.17 48.72
N THR A 152 -9.00 -17.52 47.58
CA THR A 152 -8.29 -18.13 46.46
C THR A 152 -8.30 -17.13 45.32
N ILE A 153 -7.14 -16.91 44.71
CA ILE A 153 -7.00 -16.20 43.44
C ILE A 153 -6.56 -17.19 42.36
N PHE A 154 -6.85 -16.85 41.11
CA PHE A 154 -6.48 -17.67 39.96
C PHE A 154 -5.54 -16.92 39.02
N VAL A 155 -4.56 -17.63 38.48
CA VAL A 155 -3.81 -17.18 37.30
C VAL A 155 -4.09 -18.12 36.14
N THR A 156 -4.39 -17.57 34.97
CA THR A 156 -4.57 -18.30 33.71
C THR A 156 -3.50 -17.88 32.71
N PHE A 157 -3.00 -18.85 31.95
CA PHE A 157 -1.96 -18.64 30.94
C PHE A 157 -1.97 -19.77 29.92
N PHE A 158 -1.34 -19.56 28.76
CA PHE A 158 -1.18 -20.57 27.71
C PHE A 158 0.30 -20.85 27.48
N LEU A 159 0.74 -22.10 27.61
CA LEU A 159 2.13 -22.50 27.35
C LEU A 159 2.28 -22.93 25.88
N SER A 160 3.29 -22.37 25.20
CA SER A 160 3.66 -22.68 23.82
C SER A 160 5.16 -22.91 23.69
N SER A 161 5.59 -23.93 22.95
CA SER A 161 6.99 -24.07 22.53
C SER A 161 7.40 -23.07 21.44
N VAL A 162 6.44 -22.50 20.71
CA VAL A 162 6.66 -21.53 19.63
C VAL A 162 6.33 -20.12 20.14
N GLN A 163 7.31 -19.21 20.03
CA GLN A 163 7.12 -17.79 20.30
C GLN A 163 6.22 -17.17 19.21
N GLU A 164 5.07 -16.61 19.58
CA GLU A 164 4.07 -16.09 18.64
C GLU A 164 4.39 -14.64 18.21
N GLU A 165 5.60 -14.45 17.67
CA GLU A 165 6.14 -13.13 17.30
C GLU A 165 5.16 -12.28 16.49
N ALA A 166 5.14 -10.96 16.74
CA ALA A 166 4.50 -10.01 15.83
C ALA A 166 5.23 -10.01 14.47
N LEU A 167 4.47 -10.24 13.39
CA LEU A 167 4.99 -10.48 12.04
C LEU A 167 4.62 -9.33 11.11
N LEU A 168 5.59 -8.45 10.83
CA LEU A 168 5.45 -7.35 9.89
C LEU A 168 5.18 -7.86 8.48
N ASN A 169 4.04 -7.48 7.90
CA ASN A 169 3.68 -7.73 6.52
C ASN A 169 3.42 -6.41 5.79
N LEU A 170 4.11 -6.20 4.66
CA LEU A 170 4.00 -4.99 3.84
C LEU A 170 3.46 -5.35 2.45
N ASN A 171 2.52 -4.56 1.93
CA ASN A 171 2.04 -4.68 0.55
C ASN A 171 1.76 -3.29 -0.06
N PRO A 172 2.40 -2.89 -1.18
CA PRO A 172 3.41 -3.65 -1.93
C PRO A 172 4.81 -3.53 -1.33
N THR A 173 5.72 -4.44 -1.73
CA THR A 173 7.16 -4.39 -1.40
C THR A 173 7.97 -3.56 -2.41
N LYS A 174 7.37 -3.17 -3.53
CA LYS A 174 7.95 -2.34 -4.58
C LYS A 174 6.95 -1.26 -4.98
N LEU A 175 7.39 -0.01 -5.06
CA LEU A 175 6.58 1.14 -5.42
C LEU A 175 7.02 1.71 -6.75
N ASP A 176 6.16 1.60 -7.75
CA ASP A 176 6.26 2.37 -8.99
C ASP A 176 5.48 3.68 -8.82
N MET A 177 6.21 4.79 -8.73
CA MET A 177 5.64 6.14 -8.67
C MET A 177 5.20 6.65 -10.04
N GLY A 178 5.49 5.90 -11.12
CA GLY A 178 5.26 6.30 -12.50
C GLY A 178 6.16 7.45 -12.94
N SER A 179 5.73 8.12 -14.01
CA SER A 179 6.40 9.29 -14.57
C SER A 179 5.90 10.58 -13.90
N VAL A 180 6.82 11.35 -13.35
CA VAL A 180 6.58 12.56 -12.54
C VAL A 180 7.09 13.77 -13.32
N LEU A 181 6.21 14.74 -13.54
CA LEU A 181 6.59 16.02 -14.16
C LEU A 181 7.38 16.90 -13.17
N PRO A 182 8.27 17.78 -13.65
CA PRO A 182 8.89 18.80 -12.83
C PRO A 182 7.84 19.67 -12.11
N GLY A 183 8.18 20.13 -10.91
CA GLY A 183 7.23 20.80 -10.02
C GLY A 183 6.04 19.96 -9.52
N ARG A 184 6.00 18.63 -9.75
CA ARG A 184 4.91 17.74 -9.30
C ARG A 184 5.39 16.67 -8.32
N THR A 185 4.41 16.09 -7.63
CA THR A 185 4.56 14.97 -6.71
C THR A 185 3.72 13.79 -7.17
N ALA A 186 4.25 12.57 -7.05
CA ALA A 186 3.48 11.35 -7.12
C ALA A 186 3.26 10.80 -5.71
N SER A 187 2.12 10.12 -5.48
CA SER A 187 1.84 9.46 -4.21
C SER A 187 1.32 8.04 -4.43
N ARG A 188 1.76 7.13 -3.57
CA ARG A 188 1.32 5.73 -3.49
C ARG A 188 1.05 5.37 -2.03
N ARG A 189 0.44 4.20 -1.80
CA ARG A 189 0.19 3.67 -0.47
C ARG A 189 0.98 2.38 -0.25
N VAL A 190 1.48 2.19 0.97
CA VAL A 190 1.94 0.90 1.48
C VAL A 190 0.99 0.51 2.61
N THR A 191 0.41 -0.67 2.52
CA THR A 191 -0.32 -1.29 3.63
C THR A 191 0.67 -1.98 4.55
N LEU A 192 0.49 -1.78 5.85
CA LEU A 192 1.24 -2.44 6.91
C LEU A 192 0.24 -3.22 7.78
N THR A 193 0.41 -4.53 7.83
CA THR A 193 -0.36 -5.42 8.69
C THR A 193 0.57 -6.19 9.62
N ASN A 194 0.04 -6.54 10.79
CA ASN A 194 0.63 -7.55 11.64
C ASN A 194 -0.05 -8.89 11.35
N LYS A 195 0.72 -9.87 10.89
CA LYS A 195 0.26 -11.27 10.72
C LYS A 195 0.53 -12.13 11.96
N GLY A 196 1.23 -11.60 12.96
CA GLY A 196 1.47 -12.25 14.24
C GLY A 196 0.35 -11.99 15.25
N LYS A 197 0.52 -12.44 16.50
CA LYS A 197 -0.49 -12.28 17.55
C LYS A 197 -0.16 -11.22 18.59
N GLU A 198 1.12 -10.89 18.76
CA GLU A 198 1.58 -9.81 19.64
C GLU A 198 1.50 -8.42 18.99
N MET A 199 1.63 -7.36 19.79
CA MET A 199 1.62 -5.97 19.29
C MET A 199 2.91 -5.66 18.51
N LEU A 200 2.76 -5.32 17.23
CA LEU A 200 3.85 -4.90 16.36
C LEU A 200 4.19 -3.42 16.60
N ASN A 201 5.34 -3.14 17.22
CA ASN A 201 5.89 -1.79 17.32
C ASN A 201 6.79 -1.51 16.11
N TRP A 202 6.50 -0.46 15.35
CA TRP A 202 7.18 -0.22 14.07
C TRP A 202 7.55 1.25 13.83
N SER A 203 8.61 1.44 13.05
CA SER A 203 9.07 2.74 12.54
C SER A 203 9.51 2.61 11.08
N VAL A 204 9.49 3.71 10.33
CA VAL A 204 9.88 3.74 8.91
C VAL A 204 10.66 5.00 8.58
N ALA A 205 11.72 4.83 7.78
CA ALA A 205 12.57 5.93 7.31
C ALA A 205 13.11 5.65 5.89
N VAL A 206 13.49 6.70 5.17
CA VAL A 206 14.23 6.58 3.91
C VAL A 206 15.69 6.19 4.22
N GLU A 207 16.24 5.20 3.52
CA GLU A 207 17.65 4.83 3.64
C GLU A 207 18.55 6.00 3.23
N LYS A 208 19.46 6.39 4.13
CA LYS A 208 20.49 7.41 3.85
C LYS A 208 21.59 6.83 2.96
N SER A 209 22.18 7.67 2.12
CA SER A 209 23.32 7.27 1.29
C SER A 209 24.52 6.84 2.14
N LYS A 210 25.25 5.82 1.67
CA LYS A 210 26.49 5.36 2.31
C LYS A 210 27.68 6.19 1.80
N ARG A 211 28.75 6.28 2.58
CA ARG A 211 29.85 7.23 2.35
C ARG A 211 30.55 7.07 0.99
N ASP A 212 30.61 5.83 0.49
CA ASP A 212 31.31 5.44 -0.74
C ASP A 212 30.32 4.95 -1.84
N GLU A 213 29.04 5.31 -1.73
CA GLU A 213 28.00 4.86 -2.66
C GLU A 213 27.94 5.68 -3.95
N ASN A 214 27.97 5.02 -5.11
CA ASN A 214 27.73 5.67 -6.39
C ASN A 214 26.24 6.01 -6.55
N THR A 215 25.87 7.24 -6.20
CA THR A 215 24.49 7.73 -6.28
C THR A 215 23.93 7.81 -7.70
N ALA A 216 24.75 7.78 -8.75
CA ALA A 216 24.28 7.78 -10.15
C ALA A 216 23.92 6.37 -10.67
N GLU A 217 24.38 5.31 -9.99
CA GLU A 217 24.13 3.91 -10.34
C GLU A 217 23.66 3.10 -9.12
N PHE A 218 22.74 3.69 -8.36
CA PHE A 218 22.22 3.14 -7.11
C PHE A 218 21.50 1.80 -7.29
N LYS A 219 20.69 1.66 -8.35
CA LYS A 219 20.07 0.38 -8.73
C LYS A 219 20.34 0.05 -10.19
N LYS A 220 20.50 -1.25 -10.47
CA LYS A 220 20.61 -1.80 -11.81
C LYS A 220 19.22 -2.22 -12.28
N GLY A 221 18.57 -1.35 -13.04
CA GLY A 221 17.27 -1.60 -13.67
C GLY A 221 16.04 -0.97 -12.98
N ARG A 222 15.04 -0.65 -13.80
CA ARG A 222 13.78 0.04 -13.43
C ARG A 222 12.68 -1.00 -13.18
N TYR A 223 12.09 -1.01 -11.99
CA TYR A 223 10.81 -1.70 -11.75
C TYR A 223 9.65 -0.89 -12.35
N ILE A 224 8.67 -1.59 -12.91
CA ILE A 224 7.43 -1.07 -13.47
C ILE A 224 6.30 -1.97 -12.98
N SER A 225 5.28 -1.38 -12.34
CA SER A 225 4.15 -2.12 -11.79
C SER A 225 3.04 -2.29 -12.82
N PHE A 226 2.38 -3.45 -12.81
CA PHE A 226 1.15 -3.72 -13.56
C PHE A 226 -0.12 -3.34 -12.79
N LEU A 227 0.00 -2.72 -11.61
CA LEU A 227 -1.14 -2.23 -10.85
C LEU A 227 -1.97 -1.22 -11.66
N SER A 228 -3.27 -1.48 -11.76
CA SER A 228 -4.27 -0.62 -12.39
C SER A 228 -5.23 -0.05 -11.35
N ASP A 229 -5.46 1.26 -11.43
CA ASP A 229 -6.51 1.97 -10.70
C ASP A 229 -7.80 2.10 -11.58
N GLU A 230 -7.82 1.53 -12.80
CA GLU A 230 -8.95 1.62 -13.75
C GLU A 230 -10.02 0.55 -13.42
N ILE A 231 -11.12 0.95 -12.77
CA ILE A 231 -12.26 0.06 -12.46
C ILE A 231 -13.05 -0.26 -13.76
N THR A 232 -13.20 -1.54 -14.09
CA THR A 232 -14.07 -2.01 -15.19
C THR A 232 -15.37 -2.62 -14.66
N GLU A 233 -16.46 -2.50 -15.42
CA GLU A 233 -17.78 -3.02 -15.00
C GLU A 233 -17.88 -4.55 -15.04
N GLU A 234 -16.96 -5.23 -15.75
CA GLU A 234 -16.98 -6.68 -15.99
C GLU A 234 -15.90 -7.46 -15.21
N GLY A 235 -15.08 -6.80 -14.38
CA GLY A 235 -13.95 -7.43 -13.67
C GLY A 235 -12.80 -7.85 -14.60
N ALA A 236 -12.78 -7.32 -15.82
CA ALA A 236 -11.68 -7.49 -16.76
C ALA A 236 -10.54 -6.52 -16.40
N TYR A 237 -9.29 -6.97 -16.51
CA TYR A 237 -8.14 -6.11 -16.23
C TYR A 237 -7.97 -5.06 -17.34
N ALA A 238 -7.95 -3.78 -16.94
CA ALA A 238 -7.67 -2.66 -17.83
C ALA A 238 -6.19 -2.27 -17.77
N VAL A 239 -5.51 -2.31 -18.93
CA VAL A 239 -4.11 -1.88 -19.07
C VAL A 239 -3.97 -0.41 -18.63
N PRO A 240 -3.16 -0.09 -17.60
CA PRO A 240 -2.91 1.27 -17.15
C PRO A 240 -2.41 2.20 -18.27
N ALA A 241 -2.78 3.47 -18.24
CA ALA A 241 -2.36 4.45 -19.24
C ALA A 241 -0.83 4.52 -19.48
N HIS A 242 -0.01 4.35 -18.44
CA HIS A 242 1.46 4.35 -18.56
C HIS A 242 2.04 3.08 -19.21
N LEU A 243 1.23 2.03 -19.36
CA LEU A 243 1.63 0.76 -19.98
C LEU A 243 1.11 0.59 -21.41
N LYS A 244 0.24 1.46 -21.94
CA LYS A 244 -0.40 1.26 -23.26
C LYS A 244 0.56 1.22 -24.46
N GLU A 245 1.78 1.74 -24.32
CA GLU A 245 2.86 1.62 -25.33
C GLU A 245 3.76 0.39 -25.11
N MET A 246 3.78 -0.16 -23.88
CA MET A 246 4.62 -1.28 -23.46
C MET A 246 3.87 -2.62 -23.51
N MET A 247 2.62 -2.65 -23.11
CA MET A 247 1.84 -3.87 -22.85
C MET A 247 0.62 -3.96 -23.76
N GLU A 248 0.52 -5.09 -24.45
CA GLU A 248 -0.60 -5.47 -25.30
C GLU A 248 -1.17 -6.80 -24.81
N LEU A 249 -2.50 -6.85 -24.63
CA LEU A 249 -3.20 -8.03 -24.10
C LEU A 249 -4.15 -8.60 -25.14
N ALA A 250 -4.12 -9.93 -25.29
CA ALA A 250 -5.07 -10.71 -26.07
C ALA A 250 -5.62 -11.87 -25.23
N GLY A 251 -6.88 -12.26 -25.48
CA GLY A 251 -7.61 -13.22 -24.65
C GLY A 251 -8.39 -12.56 -23.52
N ARG A 252 -8.68 -13.31 -22.46
CA ARG A 252 -9.47 -12.90 -21.29
C ARG A 252 -8.54 -12.71 -20.09
N TRP A 253 -8.33 -11.45 -19.73
CA TRP A 253 -7.54 -11.05 -18.58
C TRP A 253 -8.46 -10.52 -17.48
N THR A 254 -8.38 -11.09 -16.28
CA THR A 254 -9.18 -10.70 -15.11
C THR A 254 -8.39 -9.79 -14.19
N ASP A 255 -9.11 -8.87 -13.54
CA ASP A 255 -8.58 -8.01 -12.48
C ASP A 255 -8.49 -8.80 -11.17
N ASN A 256 -7.29 -8.83 -10.58
CA ASN A 256 -7.05 -9.38 -9.25
C ASN A 256 -6.35 -8.33 -8.37
N GLU A 257 -7.15 -7.58 -7.60
CA GLU A 257 -6.69 -6.44 -6.77
C GLU A 257 -5.87 -5.40 -7.57
N GLY A 258 -6.27 -5.15 -8.82
CA GLY A 258 -5.63 -4.24 -9.76
C GLY A 258 -4.49 -4.88 -10.57
N TYR A 259 -4.19 -6.17 -10.42
CA TYR A 259 -3.17 -6.88 -11.20
C TYR A 259 -3.78 -7.86 -12.23
N PRO A 260 -3.13 -8.09 -13.38
CA PRO A 260 -3.63 -9.00 -14.39
C PRO A 260 -3.45 -10.47 -13.99
N SER A 261 -4.51 -11.26 -14.16
CA SER A 261 -4.47 -12.74 -14.21
C SER A 261 -5.03 -13.23 -15.54
N GLY A 262 -4.54 -14.38 -16.01
CA GLY A 262 -5.23 -15.14 -17.05
C GLY A 262 -6.57 -15.69 -16.53
N ALA A 263 -7.48 -15.96 -17.46
CA ALA A 263 -8.70 -16.76 -17.23
C ALA A 263 -8.62 -18.10 -18.00
N GLU A 264 -9.71 -18.88 -17.97
CA GLU A 264 -9.85 -20.08 -18.81
C GLU A 264 -9.65 -19.75 -20.30
N GLY A 265 -8.95 -20.63 -21.01
CA GLY A 265 -8.48 -20.46 -22.39
C GLY A 265 -7.02 -20.03 -22.52
N GLU A 266 -6.61 -19.73 -23.75
CA GLU A 266 -5.28 -19.24 -24.08
C GLU A 266 -5.28 -17.70 -24.11
N ASN A 267 -4.42 -17.11 -23.28
CA ASN A 267 -4.31 -15.66 -23.09
C ASN A 267 -2.86 -15.24 -23.35
N THR A 268 -2.65 -14.10 -24.00
CA THR A 268 -1.32 -13.60 -24.35
C THR A 268 -1.12 -12.19 -23.83
N MET A 269 0.01 -11.95 -23.16
CA MET A 269 0.50 -10.63 -22.78
C MET A 269 1.83 -10.39 -23.51
N THR A 270 1.89 -9.34 -24.32
CA THR A 270 3.11 -8.93 -25.04
C THR A 270 3.67 -7.68 -24.40
N LEU A 271 4.95 -7.74 -24.01
CA LEU A 271 5.69 -6.69 -23.32
C LEU A 271 6.87 -6.21 -24.17
N ARG A 272 6.82 -4.95 -24.58
CA ARG A 272 7.83 -4.27 -25.41
C ARG A 272 8.73 -3.45 -24.50
N PHE A 273 10.02 -3.79 -24.45
CA PHE A 273 10.98 -3.12 -23.57
C PHE A 273 12.29 -2.80 -24.28
N SER A 274 13.10 -1.95 -23.66
CA SER A 274 14.48 -1.72 -24.08
C SER A 274 15.41 -1.81 -22.89
N GLY A 275 16.46 -2.62 -22.98
CA GLY A 275 17.41 -2.85 -21.89
C GLY A 275 18.11 -4.20 -21.99
N THR A 276 19.12 -4.41 -21.13
CA THR A 276 20.05 -5.55 -21.20
C THR A 276 19.52 -6.83 -20.53
N GLY A 277 18.21 -6.96 -20.34
CA GLY A 277 17.58 -8.04 -19.59
C GLY A 277 16.25 -7.64 -18.95
N ILE A 278 15.49 -8.63 -18.50
CA ILE A 278 14.18 -8.44 -17.87
C ILE A 278 13.94 -9.52 -16.80
N VAL A 279 13.30 -9.08 -15.72
CA VAL A 279 12.84 -9.90 -14.60
C VAL A 279 11.34 -9.70 -14.47
N LEU A 280 10.59 -10.79 -14.33
CA LEU A 280 9.14 -10.81 -14.15
C LEU A 280 8.83 -11.05 -12.67
N TYR A 281 7.84 -10.35 -12.12
CA TYR A 281 7.39 -10.54 -10.74
C TYR A 281 5.98 -11.13 -10.70
N LEU A 282 5.81 -12.18 -9.90
CA LEU A 282 4.57 -12.92 -9.75
C LEU A 282 4.07 -12.80 -8.30
N LEU A 283 2.79 -12.44 -8.11
CA LEU A 283 2.15 -12.47 -6.77
C LEU A 283 1.70 -13.89 -6.40
N THR A 284 1.28 -14.68 -7.40
CA THR A 284 0.90 -16.09 -7.24
C THR A 284 1.46 -16.90 -8.40
N CYS A 285 1.82 -18.16 -8.14
CA CYS A 285 2.04 -19.13 -9.21
C CYS A 285 1.58 -20.53 -8.80
N PRO A 286 0.28 -20.84 -8.98
CA PRO A 286 -0.28 -22.12 -8.55
C PRO A 286 0.15 -23.29 -9.48
N ASP A 287 0.23 -23.05 -10.78
CA ASP A 287 0.33 -24.10 -11.81
C ASP A 287 1.44 -23.73 -12.82
N ALA A 288 2.69 -24.17 -12.61
CA ALA A 288 3.85 -23.73 -13.39
C ALA A 288 3.73 -23.99 -14.91
N ASP A 289 3.20 -25.16 -15.29
CA ASP A 289 3.09 -25.61 -16.68
C ASP A 289 2.05 -24.83 -17.50
N SER A 290 1.26 -23.97 -16.84
CA SER A 290 0.25 -23.11 -17.48
C SER A 290 0.82 -21.84 -18.13
N VAL A 291 2.10 -21.52 -17.93
CA VAL A 291 2.73 -20.29 -18.45
C VAL A 291 3.97 -20.59 -19.30
N GLY A 292 3.90 -20.23 -20.59
CA GLY A 292 5.03 -20.21 -21.51
C GLY A 292 5.59 -18.79 -21.68
N LEU A 293 6.91 -18.63 -21.59
CA LEU A 293 7.59 -17.36 -21.86
C LEU A 293 8.39 -17.45 -23.17
N TYR A 294 8.33 -16.39 -23.98
CA TYR A 294 9.08 -16.26 -25.22
C TYR A 294 9.73 -14.88 -25.28
N LEU A 295 11.05 -14.83 -25.45
CA LEU A 295 11.81 -13.59 -25.63
C LEU A 295 12.31 -13.53 -27.07
N ASP A 296 11.93 -12.47 -27.80
CA ASP A 296 12.23 -12.29 -29.23
C ASP A 296 11.91 -13.57 -30.04
N GLU A 297 10.68 -14.08 -29.84
CA GLU A 297 10.12 -15.31 -30.41
C GLU A 297 10.79 -16.63 -29.95
N ARG A 298 11.81 -16.59 -29.10
CA ARG A 298 12.52 -17.78 -28.59
C ARG A 298 11.99 -18.20 -27.22
N PRO A 299 11.68 -19.50 -27.01
CA PRO A 299 11.18 -19.96 -25.71
C PRO A 299 12.23 -19.77 -24.61
N VAL A 300 11.78 -19.30 -23.44
CA VAL A 300 12.59 -19.13 -22.22
C VAL A 300 12.21 -20.23 -21.25
N THR A 301 13.19 -21.02 -20.80
CA THR A 301 12.97 -22.06 -19.78
C THR A 301 12.74 -21.41 -18.42
N VAL A 302 11.52 -21.54 -17.90
CA VAL A 302 11.15 -21.16 -16.54
C VAL A 302 11.44 -22.34 -15.60
N GLY A 303 11.96 -22.07 -14.40
CA GLY A 303 12.14 -23.08 -13.35
C GLY A 303 10.82 -23.47 -12.70
N ASN A 304 10.84 -24.28 -11.64
CA ASN A 304 9.61 -24.58 -10.90
C ASN A 304 8.99 -23.28 -10.33
N CYS A 305 7.77 -22.96 -10.74
CA CYS A 305 7.15 -21.69 -10.41
C CYS A 305 6.71 -21.58 -8.93
N SER A 306 6.50 -22.69 -8.23
CA SER A 306 6.32 -22.69 -6.77
C SER A 306 7.60 -22.25 -6.06
N GLU A 307 8.77 -22.65 -6.56
CA GLU A 307 10.07 -22.24 -6.03
C GLU A 307 10.34 -20.74 -6.24
N VAL A 308 9.80 -20.14 -7.31
CA VAL A 308 9.85 -18.69 -7.56
C VAL A 308 9.12 -17.92 -6.45
N ILE A 309 7.93 -18.37 -6.05
CA ILE A 309 7.17 -17.74 -4.96
C ILE A 309 7.91 -17.95 -3.63
N GLU A 310 8.18 -19.20 -3.26
CA GLU A 310 8.70 -19.55 -1.92
C GLU A 310 10.14 -19.10 -1.65
N LYS A 311 11.04 -19.24 -2.62
CA LYS A 311 12.48 -18.98 -2.42
C LYS A 311 12.98 -17.68 -3.05
N ARG A 312 12.24 -17.11 -4.01
CA ARG A 312 12.60 -15.88 -4.71
C ARG A 312 11.60 -14.74 -4.51
N ASN A 313 10.61 -14.93 -3.65
CA ASN A 313 9.64 -13.90 -3.27
C ASN A 313 8.90 -13.32 -4.49
N GLY A 314 8.58 -14.18 -5.46
CA GLY A 314 7.96 -13.84 -6.74
C GLY A 314 8.91 -13.44 -7.86
N GLU A 315 10.23 -13.35 -7.63
CA GLU A 315 11.20 -12.93 -8.64
C GLU A 315 11.57 -14.04 -9.63
N LEU A 316 11.14 -13.90 -10.88
CA LEU A 316 11.46 -14.76 -12.01
C LEU A 316 12.42 -14.04 -12.99
N PRO A 317 13.73 -14.31 -12.95
CA PRO A 317 14.66 -13.84 -13.97
C PRO A 317 14.33 -14.49 -15.32
N VAL A 318 13.99 -13.67 -16.32
CA VAL A 318 13.66 -14.15 -17.67
C VAL A 318 14.91 -14.10 -18.56
N ALA A 319 15.64 -12.98 -18.54
CA ALA A 319 16.89 -12.84 -19.28
C ALA A 319 17.82 -11.78 -18.69
N ALA A 320 19.13 -11.98 -18.89
CA ALA A 320 20.19 -11.04 -18.54
C ALA A 320 21.32 -11.12 -19.58
N GLY A 321 22.09 -10.04 -19.73
CA GLY A 321 23.20 -9.98 -20.70
C GLY A 321 22.74 -9.80 -22.15
N LEU A 322 21.52 -9.33 -22.38
CA LEU A 322 21.05 -8.92 -23.70
C LEU A 322 21.82 -7.67 -24.17
N ALA A 323 21.83 -7.42 -25.48
CA ALA A 323 22.23 -6.13 -26.02
C ALA A 323 21.34 -5.01 -25.44
N ASP A 324 21.84 -3.78 -25.30
CA ASP A 324 20.99 -2.64 -24.93
C ASP A 324 20.20 -2.17 -26.16
N ALA A 325 19.18 -2.95 -26.52
CA ALA A 325 18.34 -2.79 -27.70
C ALA A 325 16.85 -2.85 -27.33
N ALA A 326 15.97 -2.85 -28.32
CA ALA A 326 14.55 -3.14 -28.14
C ALA A 326 14.30 -4.65 -28.21
N HIS A 327 13.44 -5.14 -27.32
CA HIS A 327 13.12 -6.56 -27.12
C HIS A 327 11.63 -6.75 -26.88
N VAL A 328 11.13 -7.96 -27.15
CA VAL A 328 9.73 -8.34 -26.92
C VAL A 328 9.68 -9.60 -26.07
N LEU A 329 9.07 -9.51 -24.88
CA LEU A 329 8.69 -10.65 -24.06
C LEU A 329 7.21 -10.96 -24.28
N THR A 330 6.90 -12.15 -24.79
CA THR A 330 5.54 -12.67 -24.90
C THR A 330 5.30 -13.72 -23.83
N ILE A 331 4.24 -13.53 -23.05
CA ILE A 331 3.77 -14.42 -22.00
C ILE A 331 2.49 -15.09 -22.51
N VAL A 332 2.48 -16.42 -22.61
CA VAL A 332 1.32 -17.22 -22.99
C VAL A 332 0.81 -17.95 -21.75
N SER A 333 -0.43 -17.69 -21.37
CA SER A 333 -1.09 -18.19 -20.17
C SER A 333 -2.30 -19.05 -20.56
N LYS A 334 -2.24 -20.36 -20.29
CA LYS A 334 -3.27 -21.35 -20.65
C LYS A 334 -3.96 -21.89 -19.40
N ASP A 335 -5.22 -21.56 -19.20
CA ASP A 335 -6.02 -21.98 -18.02
C ASP A 335 -5.33 -21.63 -16.68
N SER A 336 -4.50 -20.59 -16.68
CA SER A 336 -3.66 -20.20 -15.55
C SER A 336 -4.38 -19.26 -14.58
N ARG A 337 -3.95 -19.29 -13.32
CA ARG A 337 -4.33 -18.32 -12.27
C ARG A 337 -3.11 -17.59 -11.69
N VAL A 338 -2.07 -17.43 -12.51
CA VAL A 338 -0.88 -16.64 -12.22
C VAL A 338 -1.23 -15.15 -12.25
N ILE A 339 -0.95 -14.45 -11.15
CA ILE A 339 -1.12 -13.00 -11.03
C ILE A 339 0.24 -12.33 -11.22
N PHE A 340 0.36 -11.43 -12.19
CA PHE A 340 1.62 -10.75 -12.53
C PHE A 340 1.71 -9.38 -11.83
N GLU A 341 2.70 -9.19 -10.95
CA GLU A 341 2.92 -7.94 -10.20
C GLU A 341 3.46 -6.80 -11.10
N GLY A 342 4.36 -7.16 -12.01
CA GLY A 342 5.12 -6.20 -12.81
C GLY A 342 6.43 -6.78 -13.35
N VAL A 343 7.29 -5.91 -13.87
CA VAL A 343 8.59 -6.27 -14.43
C VAL A 343 9.70 -5.34 -13.96
N LYS A 344 10.94 -5.80 -13.98
CA LYS A 344 12.14 -4.97 -13.79
C LYS A 344 13.08 -5.10 -14.98
N ILE A 345 13.26 -4.00 -15.69
CA ILE A 345 14.04 -3.91 -16.92
C ILE A 345 15.48 -3.54 -16.58
N MET A 346 16.44 -4.38 -16.96
CA MET A 346 17.88 -4.19 -16.72
C MET A 346 18.49 -3.15 -17.68
N GLY A 347 19.71 -2.69 -17.39
CA GLY A 347 20.46 -1.74 -18.24
C GLY A 347 20.12 -0.26 -18.02
N LYS A 348 18.96 0.07 -17.44
CA LYS A 348 18.65 1.47 -17.06
C LYS A 348 19.42 1.86 -15.79
N LYS A 349 20.14 2.99 -15.86
CA LYS A 349 20.82 3.62 -14.72
C LYS A 349 19.80 4.30 -13.83
N ILE A 350 19.70 3.87 -12.58
CA ILE A 350 18.79 4.45 -11.59
C ILE A 350 19.62 5.24 -10.58
N SER A 351 19.40 6.55 -10.49
CA SER A 351 20.05 7.41 -9.50
C SER A 351 19.38 7.27 -8.12
N ARG A 352 20.11 7.50 -7.03
CA ARG A 352 19.51 7.58 -5.69
C ARG A 352 18.66 8.85 -5.60
N ALA A 353 17.42 8.69 -5.17
CA ALA A 353 16.52 9.79 -4.83
C ALA A 353 17.18 10.71 -3.76
N PRO A 354 17.32 12.03 -3.98
CA PRO A 354 17.93 12.92 -3.02
C PRO A 354 17.22 12.98 -1.67
N ALA A 355 17.94 13.37 -0.62
CA ALA A 355 17.38 13.54 0.71
C ALA A 355 16.21 14.52 0.70
N GLY A 356 15.07 14.13 1.28
CA GLY A 356 13.84 14.93 1.29
C GLY A 356 12.93 14.76 0.07
N SER A 357 13.38 14.13 -1.03
CA SER A 357 12.52 13.89 -2.20
C SER A 357 11.53 12.74 -2.02
N ILE A 358 11.68 11.93 -0.96
CA ILE A 358 10.73 10.89 -0.53
C ILE A 358 10.23 11.23 0.88
N VAL A 359 8.91 11.27 1.06
CA VAL A 359 8.23 11.53 2.33
C VAL A 359 7.27 10.37 2.62
N ILE A 360 7.30 9.84 3.85
CA ILE A 360 6.39 8.80 4.34
C ILE A 360 5.57 9.34 5.52
N ILE A 361 4.25 9.10 5.53
CA ILE A 361 3.35 9.49 6.62
C ILE A 361 2.36 8.34 6.89
N PRO A 362 2.16 7.90 8.16
CA PRO A 362 2.96 8.23 9.35
C PRO A 362 4.32 7.50 9.38
N THR A 363 5.25 7.96 10.23
CA THR A 363 6.64 7.44 10.30
C THR A 363 6.88 6.41 11.41
N ALA A 364 5.93 6.21 12.32
CA ALA A 364 5.97 5.20 13.37
C ALA A 364 4.56 4.91 13.90
N GLY A 365 4.39 3.76 14.55
CA GLY A 365 3.13 3.36 15.15
C GLY A 365 3.20 2.03 15.89
N THR A 366 2.05 1.59 16.38
CA THR A 366 1.83 0.26 16.94
C THR A 366 0.66 -0.41 16.23
N THR A 367 0.65 -1.74 16.13
CA THR A 367 -0.36 -2.46 15.33
C THR A 367 -0.60 -3.84 15.89
N LEU A 368 -1.85 -4.15 16.27
CA LEU A 368 -2.20 -5.49 16.76
C LEU A 368 -2.86 -6.32 15.65
N THR A 369 -4.00 -5.86 15.13
CA THR A 369 -4.74 -6.54 14.04
C THR A 369 -5.18 -5.61 12.91
N GLN A 370 -5.00 -4.29 13.06
CA GLN A 370 -5.45 -3.30 12.08
C GLN A 370 -4.53 -3.22 10.86
N THR A 371 -5.11 -3.05 9.67
CA THR A 371 -4.36 -2.59 8.49
C THR A 371 -4.06 -1.10 8.62
N ASN A 372 -2.78 -0.76 8.65
CA ASN A 372 -2.30 0.62 8.60
C ASN A 372 -2.01 1.01 7.16
N TYR A 373 -2.34 2.24 6.78
CA TYR A 373 -2.11 2.78 5.45
C TYR A 373 -1.10 3.91 5.53
N LEU A 374 0.10 3.67 5.00
CA LEU A 374 1.16 4.67 4.93
C LEU A 374 1.15 5.32 3.54
N GLN A 375 1.04 6.64 3.49
CA GLN A 375 1.22 7.39 2.25
C GLN A 375 2.71 7.63 2.01
N VAL A 376 3.18 7.23 0.83
CA VAL A 376 4.53 7.51 0.33
C VAL A 376 4.41 8.52 -0.80
N THR A 377 5.12 9.64 -0.69
CA THR A 377 5.12 10.71 -1.68
C THR A 377 6.53 10.93 -2.22
N PHE A 378 6.67 10.98 -3.55
CA PHE A 378 7.89 11.33 -4.25
C PHE A 378 7.73 12.70 -4.90
N ALA A 379 8.66 13.62 -4.64
CA ALA A 379 8.70 14.95 -5.21
C ALA A 379 9.74 15.02 -6.35
N GLY A 380 9.27 15.16 -7.59
CA GLY A 380 10.13 15.37 -8.76
C GLY A 380 10.54 16.84 -8.98
N GLY A 381 10.24 17.71 -8.01
CA GLY A 381 10.19 19.16 -8.18
C GLY A 381 11.42 19.82 -8.78
N GLU A 382 12.59 19.49 -8.24
CA GLU A 382 13.90 20.10 -8.55
C GLU A 382 14.90 19.07 -9.10
N LEU A 383 14.41 17.90 -9.50
CA LEU A 383 15.24 16.78 -9.95
C LEU A 383 15.54 16.88 -11.45
N ALA A 384 16.78 16.60 -11.83
CA ALA A 384 17.14 16.49 -13.24
C ALA A 384 16.37 15.33 -13.91
N PRO A 385 16.09 15.40 -15.23
CA PRO A 385 15.32 14.35 -15.90
C PRO A 385 16.08 13.01 -15.90
N GLY A 386 15.37 11.91 -15.63
CA GLY A 386 15.95 10.58 -15.53
C GLY A 386 15.27 9.67 -14.52
N TYR A 387 15.90 8.53 -14.23
CA TYR A 387 15.36 7.52 -13.31
C TYR A 387 15.92 7.66 -11.90
N TYR A 388 15.03 7.62 -10.92
CA TYR A 388 15.36 7.70 -9.50
C TYR A 388 14.83 6.48 -8.75
N GLY A 389 15.55 6.09 -7.71
CA GLY A 389 15.15 5.01 -6.83
C GLY A 389 15.48 5.30 -5.37
N GLY A 390 14.72 4.69 -4.47
CA GLY A 390 14.93 4.77 -3.03
C GLY A 390 14.75 3.42 -2.36
N ASN A 391 15.24 3.32 -1.12
CA ASN A 391 14.90 2.24 -0.20
C ASN A 391 14.16 2.88 0.98
N ILE A 392 12.99 2.35 1.32
CA ILE A 392 12.21 2.74 2.50
C ILE A 392 12.34 1.60 3.50
N VAL A 393 13.04 1.85 4.60
CA VAL A 393 13.39 0.86 5.62
C VAL A 393 12.33 0.90 6.71
N PHE A 394 11.55 -0.18 6.82
CA PHE A 394 10.66 -0.45 7.94
C PHE A 394 11.44 -1.25 8.99
N THR A 395 11.40 -0.81 10.23
CA THR A 395 12.00 -1.53 11.37
C THR A 395 10.89 -1.91 12.36
N ALA A 396 10.77 -3.20 12.66
CA ALA A 396 9.88 -3.73 13.68
C ALA A 396 10.55 -4.94 14.36
N ASN A 397 10.45 -5.04 15.68
CA ASN A 397 11.02 -6.13 16.49
C ASN A 397 12.50 -6.46 16.13
N ASN A 398 13.32 -5.42 15.95
CA ASN A 398 14.73 -5.49 15.51
C ASN A 398 14.98 -6.11 14.11
N LYS A 399 13.94 -6.51 13.38
CA LYS A 399 14.01 -6.94 11.98
C LYS A 399 13.77 -5.73 11.06
N GLN A 400 14.47 -5.70 9.92
CA GLN A 400 14.32 -4.64 8.92
C GLN A 400 13.80 -5.21 7.60
N THR A 401 12.76 -4.58 7.06
CA THR A 401 12.18 -4.90 5.76
C THR A 401 12.25 -3.67 4.87
N ILE A 402 12.67 -3.85 3.61
CA ILE A 402 12.83 -2.76 2.65
C ILE A 402 11.66 -2.77 1.67
N VAL A 403 11.05 -1.60 1.46
CA VAL A 403 10.22 -1.32 0.29
C VAL A 403 11.09 -0.54 -0.71
N GLU A 404 11.26 -1.08 -1.93
CA GLU A 404 11.97 -0.37 -2.99
C GLU A 404 11.04 0.67 -3.62
N LEU A 405 11.53 1.89 -3.90
CA LEU A 405 10.81 2.92 -4.65
C LEU A 405 11.51 3.18 -5.98
N PHE A 406 10.74 3.36 -7.04
CA PHE A 406 11.19 3.75 -8.38
C PHE A 406 10.32 4.88 -8.92
N ALA A 407 10.96 5.86 -9.57
CA ALA A 407 10.29 7.00 -10.20
C ALA A 407 11.04 7.43 -11.47
N GLU A 408 10.32 7.98 -12.43
CA GLU A 408 10.87 8.60 -13.63
C GLU A 408 10.57 10.10 -13.58
N VAL A 409 11.60 10.95 -13.52
CA VAL A 409 11.43 12.40 -13.63
C VAL A 409 11.53 12.77 -15.10
N LEU A 410 10.46 13.34 -15.63
CA LEU A 410 10.37 13.73 -17.03
C LEU A 410 10.97 15.14 -17.27
N PRO A 411 11.45 15.45 -18.49
CA PRO A 411 12.05 16.77 -18.78
C PRO A 411 11.04 17.92 -18.88
N ASP A 412 11.47 19.13 -18.44
CA ASP A 412 10.69 20.38 -18.49
C ASP A 412 10.18 20.74 -19.90
N ASN A 413 10.89 20.29 -20.94
CA ASN A 413 10.53 20.55 -22.33
C ASN A 413 9.17 19.94 -22.74
N ILE A 414 8.60 19.03 -21.95
CA ILE A 414 7.23 18.50 -22.12
C ILE A 414 6.15 19.59 -21.91
N THR A 415 6.50 20.72 -21.30
CA THR A 415 5.66 21.92 -21.26
C THR A 415 5.77 22.82 -22.49
N LYS A 416 6.69 22.55 -23.44
CA LYS A 416 6.80 23.31 -24.70
C LYS A 416 5.65 22.95 -25.64
N LEU A 417 4.59 23.71 -25.49
CA LEU A 417 3.45 23.69 -26.39
C LEU A 417 3.74 24.49 -27.67
N THR A 418 3.40 23.91 -28.80
CA THR A 418 3.47 24.55 -30.12
C THR A 418 2.08 25.09 -30.45
N ASP A 419 1.95 26.42 -30.54
CA ASP A 419 0.72 27.08 -30.95
C ASP A 419 0.38 26.73 -32.41
N ILE A 420 -0.77 26.07 -32.63
CA ILE A 420 -1.27 25.79 -33.98
C ILE A 420 -2.27 26.84 -34.38
N TYR A 421 -1.90 27.63 -35.39
CA TYR A 421 -2.73 28.68 -35.94
C TYR A 421 -3.69 28.11 -36.99
N ARG A 422 -4.98 28.47 -36.88
CA ARG A 422 -5.95 28.22 -37.94
C ARG A 422 -6.05 29.41 -38.87
N PHE A 423 -6.03 29.12 -40.17
CA PHE A 423 -6.40 30.04 -41.24
C PHE A 423 -7.56 29.44 -42.02
N SER A 424 -8.49 30.27 -42.46
CA SER A 424 -9.62 29.86 -43.31
C SER A 424 -9.55 30.54 -44.67
N SER A 425 -9.94 29.82 -45.70
CA SER A 425 -10.19 30.38 -47.04
C SER A 425 -11.60 30.04 -47.50
N ALA A 426 -11.97 30.47 -48.71
CA ALA A 426 -13.23 30.05 -49.33
C ALA A 426 -13.32 28.52 -49.51
N ASP A 427 -12.17 27.84 -49.62
CA ASP A 427 -12.06 26.42 -49.98
C ASP A 427 -11.47 25.51 -48.89
N ASP A 428 -10.86 26.03 -47.82
CA ASP A 428 -10.01 25.23 -46.93
C ASP A 428 -9.86 25.76 -45.50
N TYR A 429 -9.37 24.90 -44.60
CA TYR A 429 -8.79 25.27 -43.30
C TYR A 429 -7.36 24.74 -43.15
N LEU A 430 -6.40 25.67 -43.11
CA LEU A 430 -4.99 25.39 -42.81
C LEU A 430 -4.76 25.47 -41.29
N TYR A 431 -4.09 24.46 -40.74
CA TYR A 431 -3.60 24.40 -39.37
C TYR A 431 -2.07 24.30 -39.43
N THR A 432 -1.37 25.25 -38.79
CA THR A 432 0.10 25.33 -38.90
C THR A 432 0.77 25.92 -37.65
N ALA A 433 1.91 25.32 -37.29
CA ALA A 433 2.89 25.87 -36.35
C ALA A 433 3.76 26.99 -36.96
N LYS A 434 3.79 27.10 -38.30
CA LYS A 434 4.68 27.96 -39.09
C LYS A 434 3.88 28.94 -39.97
N PRO A 435 3.08 29.85 -39.38
CA PRO A 435 2.14 30.70 -40.12
C PRO A 435 2.80 31.62 -41.15
N GLN A 436 4.07 32.00 -40.97
CA GLN A 436 4.79 32.86 -41.92
C GLN A 436 5.29 32.08 -43.15
N GLU A 437 5.86 30.88 -42.94
CA GLU A 437 6.37 30.04 -44.03
C GLU A 437 5.25 29.48 -44.91
N ASP A 438 4.21 28.90 -44.30
CA ASP A 438 3.18 28.18 -45.05
C ASP A 438 2.28 29.13 -45.85
N VAL A 439 1.91 30.29 -45.28
CA VAL A 439 1.12 31.30 -46.01
C VAL A 439 1.94 31.96 -47.14
N ALA A 440 3.27 32.03 -47.01
CA ALA A 440 4.12 32.48 -48.11
C ALA A 440 4.16 31.47 -49.26
N LYS A 441 4.23 30.17 -48.96
CA LYS A 441 4.22 29.08 -49.96
C LYS A 441 2.88 28.96 -50.70
N LEU A 442 1.76 29.21 -50.02
CA LEU A 442 0.40 29.04 -50.57
C LEU A 442 -0.08 30.21 -51.46
N GLY A 443 0.74 31.26 -51.65
CA GLY A 443 0.37 32.44 -52.42
C GLY A 443 -0.49 33.42 -51.62
N ARG A 444 0.02 34.64 -51.43
CA ARG A 444 -0.65 35.71 -50.66
C ARG A 444 -2.00 36.08 -51.29
N GLY A 445 -3.12 35.75 -50.64
CA GLY A 445 -4.44 36.23 -51.06
C GLY A 445 -5.60 35.74 -50.19
N ASN A 446 -5.81 34.42 -50.11
CA ASN A 446 -7.14 33.89 -49.76
C ASN A 446 -7.28 33.30 -48.34
N TYR A 447 -6.20 33.21 -47.56
CA TYR A 447 -6.23 32.66 -46.20
C TYR A 447 -6.26 33.75 -45.13
N LYS A 448 -7.40 33.86 -44.43
CA LYS A 448 -7.57 34.76 -43.28
C LYS A 448 -7.12 34.05 -42.01
N LYS A 449 -6.20 34.68 -41.24
CA LYS A 449 -5.80 34.20 -39.91
C LYS A 449 -6.98 34.31 -38.95
N GLU A 450 -7.35 33.22 -38.28
CA GLU A 450 -8.39 33.23 -37.25
C GLU A 450 -7.83 33.24 -35.82
N GLY A 451 -6.58 32.80 -35.63
CA GLY A 451 -5.91 32.78 -34.32
C GLY A 451 -5.32 31.41 -34.00
N ILE A 452 -5.00 31.18 -32.73
CA ILE A 452 -4.58 29.87 -32.22
C ILE A 452 -5.85 29.00 -32.10
N ALA A 453 -5.87 27.83 -32.70
CA ALA A 453 -6.99 26.90 -32.62
C ALA A 453 -6.84 25.88 -31.48
N PHE A 454 -5.60 25.42 -31.27
CA PHE A 454 -5.20 24.49 -30.21
C PHE A 454 -3.67 24.48 -30.12
N ARG A 455 -3.13 23.80 -29.10
CA ARG A 455 -1.70 23.57 -28.94
C ARG A 455 -1.35 22.09 -29.08
N LEU A 456 -0.30 21.82 -29.84
CA LEU A 456 0.33 20.51 -29.93
C LEU A 456 1.54 20.42 -28.99
N TYR A 457 1.95 19.20 -28.66
CA TYR A 457 3.14 18.91 -27.88
C TYR A 457 4.39 19.02 -28.77
N ALA A 458 5.55 19.20 -28.14
CA ALA A 458 6.83 19.12 -28.84
C ALA A 458 7.11 17.68 -29.31
N PRO A 459 7.94 17.47 -30.35
CA PRO A 459 8.54 16.18 -30.64
C PRO A 459 9.19 15.57 -29.39
N GLU A 460 9.24 14.24 -29.32
CA GLU A 460 9.72 13.45 -28.16
C GLU A 460 8.93 13.63 -26.84
N THR A 461 7.72 14.21 -26.87
CA THR A 461 6.84 14.22 -25.69
C THR A 461 6.23 12.82 -25.47
N PRO A 462 6.41 12.16 -24.31
CA PRO A 462 5.88 10.82 -24.06
C PRO A 462 4.35 10.73 -24.18
N GLY A 463 3.82 9.60 -24.67
CA GLY A 463 2.38 9.43 -24.89
C GLY A 463 1.82 10.24 -26.07
N THR A 464 2.68 10.72 -26.98
CA THR A 464 2.30 11.53 -28.14
C THR A 464 2.98 11.06 -29.42
N THR A 465 2.27 11.17 -30.54
CA THR A 465 2.76 10.81 -31.87
C THR A 465 2.72 12.01 -32.82
N PRO A 466 3.53 12.05 -33.88
CA PRO A 466 3.54 13.19 -34.80
C PRO A 466 2.19 13.38 -35.50
N PHE A 467 1.66 14.60 -35.48
CA PHE A 467 0.42 14.97 -36.17
C PHE A 467 0.78 15.50 -37.57
N TYR A 468 0.56 14.64 -38.55
CA TYR A 468 0.92 14.85 -39.95
C TYR A 468 -0.11 15.70 -40.70
N ARG A 469 0.35 16.41 -41.74
CA ARG A 469 -0.46 17.18 -42.68
C ARG A 469 -0.26 16.68 -44.11
N TRP A 470 -1.35 16.68 -44.87
CA TRP A 470 -1.34 16.50 -46.32
C TRP A 470 -2.19 17.59 -47.00
N TYR A 471 -1.86 17.93 -48.24
CA TYR A 471 -2.63 18.84 -49.08
C TYR A 471 -3.06 18.17 -50.40
N ASN A 472 -4.34 18.29 -50.77
CA ASN A 472 -4.85 17.82 -52.06
C ASN A 472 -5.08 18.99 -53.01
N THR A 473 -4.33 19.03 -54.12
CA THR A 473 -4.34 20.16 -55.08
C THR A 473 -5.64 20.28 -55.87
N TRP A 474 -6.31 19.17 -56.18
CA TRP A 474 -7.58 19.17 -56.91
C TRP A 474 -8.77 19.56 -56.02
N LYS A 475 -8.82 19.03 -54.79
CA LYS A 475 -9.86 19.33 -53.80
C LYS A 475 -9.60 20.65 -53.04
N ARG A 476 -8.39 21.20 -53.16
CA ARG A 476 -7.88 22.35 -52.41
C ARG A 476 -8.10 22.23 -50.90
N ALA A 477 -7.88 21.05 -50.35
CA ALA A 477 -8.21 20.75 -48.96
C ALA A 477 -7.03 20.09 -48.23
N HIS A 478 -6.77 20.54 -46.99
CA HIS A 478 -5.83 19.87 -46.10
C HIS A 478 -6.50 18.72 -45.31
N PHE A 479 -5.71 17.70 -44.99
CA PHE A 479 -6.07 16.59 -44.10
C PHE A 479 -4.98 16.37 -43.05
N TYR A 480 -5.36 15.90 -41.86
CA TYR A 480 -4.45 15.72 -40.73
C TYR A 480 -4.74 14.41 -40.00
N HIS A 481 -3.68 13.67 -39.66
CA HIS A 481 -3.76 12.40 -38.91
C HIS A 481 -2.49 12.19 -38.09
N HIS A 482 -2.58 11.41 -37.02
CA HIS A 482 -1.40 11.00 -36.23
C HIS A 482 -0.74 9.70 -36.73
N GLU A 483 -1.28 9.12 -37.80
CA GLU A 483 -0.70 7.97 -38.50
C GLU A 483 -0.25 8.42 -39.89
N GLN A 484 0.97 8.06 -40.29
CA GLN A 484 1.50 8.40 -41.62
C GLN A 484 0.77 7.66 -42.78
N SER A 485 0.03 6.60 -42.46
CA SER A 485 -0.91 5.90 -43.36
C SER A 485 -2.17 6.72 -43.68
N GLY A 486 -2.47 7.76 -42.88
CA GLY A 486 -3.71 8.53 -42.95
C GLY A 486 -4.93 7.88 -42.29
N GLY A 487 -4.76 6.83 -41.47
CA GLY A 487 -5.86 6.22 -40.70
C GLY A 487 -6.95 5.59 -41.57
N GLY A 488 -6.54 4.81 -42.59
CA GLY A 488 -7.47 4.13 -43.53
C GLY A 488 -8.08 5.04 -44.61
N LYS A 489 -7.77 6.34 -44.63
CA LYS A 489 -8.21 7.27 -45.68
C LYS A 489 -7.48 6.97 -47.01
N ASN A 490 -8.21 6.98 -48.13
CA ASN A 490 -7.59 7.04 -49.45
C ASN A 490 -6.88 8.41 -49.64
N LEU A 491 -5.54 8.38 -49.66
CA LEU A 491 -4.65 9.53 -49.86
C LEU A 491 -4.30 9.81 -51.34
N GLN A 492 -4.96 9.18 -52.31
CA GLN A 492 -4.75 9.48 -53.73
C GLN A 492 -4.98 10.97 -54.04
N GLY A 493 -3.97 11.61 -54.64
CA GLY A 493 -3.96 13.05 -54.93
C GLY A 493 -3.62 13.95 -53.72
N TYR A 494 -3.31 13.40 -52.56
CA TYR A 494 -2.77 14.15 -51.42
C TYR A 494 -1.23 14.12 -51.44
N VAL A 495 -0.61 15.29 -51.36
CA VAL A 495 0.83 15.45 -51.15
C VAL A 495 1.11 15.51 -49.65
N PHE A 496 2.08 14.74 -49.17
CA PHE A 496 2.51 14.76 -47.77
C PHE A 496 3.37 15.99 -47.49
N GLU A 497 3.04 16.72 -46.42
CA GLU A 497 3.74 17.97 -46.05
C GLU A 497 4.52 17.85 -44.72
N GLY A 498 4.51 16.68 -44.08
CA GLY A 498 5.21 16.41 -42.83
C GLY A 498 4.37 16.65 -41.56
N ALA A 499 5.03 16.63 -40.41
CA ALA A 499 4.39 16.84 -39.10
C ALA A 499 4.31 18.33 -38.72
N ILE A 500 3.21 18.74 -38.09
CA ILE A 500 2.99 20.10 -37.58
C ILE A 500 3.20 20.23 -36.06
N GLY A 501 3.60 19.15 -35.39
CA GLY A 501 3.75 19.00 -33.93
C GLY A 501 3.34 17.59 -33.51
N ASN A 502 3.37 17.26 -32.22
CA ASN A 502 2.88 15.97 -31.71
C ASN A 502 1.50 16.10 -31.06
N ILE A 503 0.66 15.07 -31.19
CA ILE A 503 -0.66 14.97 -30.58
C ILE A 503 -0.71 13.73 -29.66
N ALA A 504 -1.42 13.83 -28.54
CA ALA A 504 -1.62 12.66 -27.68
C ALA A 504 -2.73 11.78 -28.28
N THR A 505 -2.51 10.47 -28.34
CA THR A 505 -3.52 9.49 -28.79
C THR A 505 -4.42 9.03 -27.63
N SER A 506 -3.98 9.25 -26.38
CA SER A 506 -4.74 9.01 -25.15
C SER A 506 -4.89 10.30 -24.33
N LYS A 507 -5.81 10.30 -23.35
CA LYS A 507 -6.18 11.51 -22.60
C LYS A 507 -5.15 11.86 -21.52
N LEU A 508 -4.24 12.78 -21.85
CA LEU A 508 -3.30 13.35 -20.88
C LEU A 508 -3.97 14.34 -19.91
N THR A 509 -3.40 14.53 -18.72
CA THR A 509 -3.92 15.47 -17.69
C THR A 509 -4.07 16.88 -18.26
N ASN A 510 -5.24 17.51 -18.02
CA ASN A 510 -5.60 18.83 -18.53
C ASN A 510 -5.51 18.95 -20.07
N SER A 511 -5.73 17.88 -20.83
CA SER A 511 -5.90 17.91 -22.29
C SER A 511 -7.39 17.93 -22.68
N LYS A 512 -7.68 18.31 -23.93
CA LYS A 512 -9.02 18.35 -24.54
C LYS A 512 -9.05 17.51 -25.80
N GLU A 513 -10.18 16.90 -26.08
CA GLU A 513 -10.45 16.19 -27.34
C GLU A 513 -10.35 17.16 -28.54
N LEU A 514 -9.63 16.76 -29.58
CA LEU A 514 -9.64 17.43 -30.88
C LEU A 514 -10.60 16.70 -31.82
N TYR A 515 -11.75 17.29 -32.10
CA TYR A 515 -12.78 16.69 -32.95
C TYR A 515 -12.48 16.89 -34.44
N ARG A 516 -12.55 15.81 -35.24
CA ARG A 516 -12.47 15.85 -36.71
C ARG A 516 -13.86 15.87 -37.33
N TRP A 517 -14.06 16.78 -38.27
CA TRP A 517 -15.29 16.95 -39.02
C TRP A 517 -14.99 16.97 -40.52
N TYR A 518 -15.88 16.38 -41.33
CA TYR A 518 -15.73 16.28 -42.79
C TYR A 518 -17.00 16.71 -43.52
N ASN A 519 -16.87 17.53 -44.56
CA ASN A 519 -17.98 17.93 -45.43
C ASN A 519 -17.90 17.14 -46.76
N PRO A 520 -18.82 16.19 -47.03
CA PRO A 520 -18.74 15.35 -48.22
C PRO A 520 -19.03 16.09 -49.53
N SER A 521 -19.78 17.20 -49.49
CA SER A 521 -20.12 18.00 -50.67
C SER A 521 -18.95 18.85 -51.18
N SER A 522 -18.00 19.18 -50.30
CA SER A 522 -16.83 20.02 -50.63
C SER A 522 -15.48 19.33 -50.43
N GLY A 523 -15.46 18.14 -49.80
CA GLY A 523 -14.24 17.38 -49.53
C GLY A 523 -13.36 17.94 -48.40
N ARG A 524 -13.87 18.91 -47.63
CA ARG A 524 -13.11 19.70 -46.65
C ARG A 524 -13.13 19.10 -45.25
N TYR A 525 -12.03 19.28 -44.52
CA TYR A 525 -11.89 18.90 -43.12
C TYR A 525 -11.85 20.10 -42.18
N PHE A 526 -12.33 19.92 -40.96
CA PHE A 526 -12.30 20.92 -39.90
C PHE A 526 -11.97 20.27 -38.54
N TYR A 527 -11.12 20.93 -37.75
CA TYR A 527 -10.61 20.44 -36.48
C TYR A 527 -10.87 21.47 -35.38
N THR A 528 -11.46 21.05 -34.27
CA THR A 528 -11.84 21.95 -33.16
C THR A 528 -11.92 21.23 -31.83
N THR A 529 -11.63 21.94 -30.74
CA THR A 529 -11.87 21.46 -29.36
C THR A 529 -13.23 21.90 -28.81
N ASP A 530 -14.02 22.67 -29.58
CA ASP A 530 -15.31 23.17 -29.13
C ASP A 530 -16.43 22.15 -29.34
N THR A 531 -16.98 21.64 -28.23
CA THR A 531 -18.16 20.75 -28.20
C THR A 531 -19.44 21.44 -28.64
N ARG A 532 -19.52 22.79 -28.58
CA ARG A 532 -20.69 23.59 -28.99
C ARG A 532 -20.77 23.83 -30.49
N ALA A 533 -20.03 23.04 -31.27
CA ALA A 533 -20.08 22.91 -32.72
C ALA A 533 -21.46 22.50 -33.31
N ALA A 534 -22.57 22.66 -32.59
CA ALA A 534 -23.93 22.48 -33.11
C ALA A 534 -24.21 23.33 -34.38
N ASN A 535 -23.52 24.47 -34.54
CA ASN A 535 -23.56 25.28 -35.76
C ASN A 535 -22.83 24.65 -36.97
N ILE A 536 -21.98 23.64 -36.77
CA ILE A 536 -21.29 22.90 -37.83
C ILE A 536 -22.24 21.90 -38.50
N LYS A 537 -23.18 21.29 -37.75
CA LYS A 537 -24.29 20.49 -38.32
C LYS A 537 -25.18 21.32 -39.28
N LYS A 538 -25.28 22.65 -39.11
CA LYS A 538 -25.97 23.55 -40.07
C LYS A 538 -25.19 23.84 -41.36
N ARG A 539 -23.93 23.40 -41.50
CA ARG A 539 -23.05 23.68 -42.67
C ARG A 539 -22.65 22.43 -43.46
N GLY A 540 -23.40 21.32 -43.36
CA GLY A 540 -23.17 20.10 -44.13
C GLY A 540 -21.95 19.26 -43.71
N TYR A 541 -21.31 19.59 -42.59
CA TYR A 541 -20.22 18.80 -42.01
C TYR A 541 -20.77 17.65 -41.15
N ARG A 542 -20.14 16.49 -41.27
CA ARG A 542 -20.37 15.27 -40.48
C ARG A 542 -19.24 15.12 -39.47
N PHE A 543 -19.55 14.58 -38.29
CA PHE A 543 -18.55 14.22 -37.30
C PHE A 543 -17.87 12.91 -37.71
N GLU A 544 -16.54 12.86 -37.67
CA GLU A 544 -15.75 11.65 -37.99
C GLU A 544 -15.04 11.03 -36.77
N GLY A 545 -15.10 11.66 -35.59
CA GLY A 545 -14.47 11.17 -34.38
C GLY A 545 -13.46 12.14 -33.76
N ILE A 546 -12.64 11.62 -32.85
CA ILE A 546 -11.57 12.34 -32.16
C ILE A 546 -10.26 12.06 -32.90
N ALA A 547 -9.53 13.12 -33.30
CA ALA A 547 -8.22 13.01 -33.95
C ALA A 547 -7.06 12.76 -32.97
N GLY A 548 -7.29 13.09 -31.70
CA GLY A 548 -6.36 12.97 -30.57
C GLY A 548 -6.70 13.99 -29.48
N TYR A 549 -5.77 14.22 -28.55
CA TYR A 549 -5.92 15.16 -27.44
C TYR A 549 -4.86 16.26 -27.48
N VAL A 550 -5.29 17.50 -27.24
CA VAL A 550 -4.52 18.76 -27.40
C VAL A 550 -4.68 19.68 -26.18
N LYS A 551 -4.04 20.84 -26.19
CA LYS A 551 -4.09 21.85 -25.11
C LYS A 551 -4.85 23.12 -25.53
#